data_AF-A0A7K1P1V3-F1
#
_entry.id   AF-A0A7K1P1V3-F1
#
_cell.length_a   1.000
_cell.length_b   1.000
_cell.length_c   1.000
_cell.angle_alpha   90.00
_cell.angle_beta   90.00
_cell.angle_gamma   90.00
#
_symmetry.space_group_name_H-M   'P 1'
#
loop_
_entity.id
_entity.type
_entity.pdbx_description
1 polymer ?
#
loop_
_entity_poly.entity_id
_entity_poly.type
_entity_poly.pdbx_seq_one_letter_code
_entity_poly.pdbx_strand_id
1 'polypeptide(L)'
;RLIQAVKDMQKENEKTRKGVSKKSAEKTEKGIKERAFKVIEDKEAFFKDLNTIKPMQLPREVDTDSFLNAFNGVKDKENFIKHLKSKPDSKHRLAYLNLVEPTLKEPDITLIFKDQGKEVKKEYIKAFQGDPKTIYYFLVTQDNDSKLITGLKVKPIYIKAGIDKADIIHSFIPQDS
;
A
#
# COMPACT_ATOMS: atom_id res chain seq x y z
N ARG A 1 24.25 -41.84 -22.54
CA ARG A 1 23.57 -40.80 -23.36
C ARG A 1 22.57 -39.96 -22.54
N LEU A 2 21.78 -40.53 -21.61
CA LEU A 2 20.86 -39.74 -20.76
C LEU A 2 21.54 -38.74 -19.79
N ILE A 3 22.66 -39.11 -19.17
CA ILE A 3 23.31 -38.29 -18.11
C ILE A 3 23.84 -36.96 -18.66
N GLN A 4 24.26 -36.93 -19.93
CA GLN A 4 24.75 -35.71 -20.58
C GLN A 4 23.59 -34.73 -20.87
N ALA A 5 22.44 -35.23 -21.31
CA ALA A 5 21.26 -34.42 -21.58
C ALA A 5 20.69 -33.72 -20.32
N VAL A 6 20.77 -34.37 -19.15
CA VAL A 6 20.33 -33.77 -17.88
C VAL A 6 21.28 -32.66 -17.43
N LYS A 7 22.59 -32.83 -17.62
CA LYS A 7 23.58 -31.77 -17.32
C LYS A 7 23.43 -30.55 -18.24
N ASP A 8 23.10 -30.78 -19.50
CA ASP A 8 22.91 -29.70 -20.47
C ASP A 8 21.60 -28.92 -20.21
N MET A 9 20.51 -29.61 -19.83
CA MET A 9 19.26 -28.97 -19.36
C MET A 9 19.44 -28.12 -18.09
N GLN A 10 20.27 -28.56 -17.14
CA GLN A 10 20.54 -27.79 -15.92
C GLN A 10 21.38 -26.54 -16.21
N LYS A 11 22.34 -26.63 -17.15
CA LYS A 11 23.15 -25.47 -17.59
C LYS A 11 22.34 -24.43 -18.37
N GLU A 12 21.34 -24.86 -19.12
CA GLU A 12 20.44 -23.96 -19.87
C GLU A 12 19.48 -23.20 -18.93
N ASN A 13 19.03 -23.85 -17.86
CA ASN A 13 18.22 -23.23 -16.80
C ASN A 13 19.03 -22.23 -15.93
N GLU A 14 20.34 -22.43 -15.79
CA GLU A 14 21.22 -21.51 -15.04
C GLU A 14 21.59 -20.25 -15.85
N LYS A 15 21.71 -20.36 -17.18
CA LYS A 15 21.93 -19.22 -18.08
C LYS A 15 20.70 -18.34 -18.26
N THR A 16 19.49 -18.90 -18.19
CA THR A 16 18.24 -18.13 -18.21
C THR A 16 17.93 -17.47 -16.86
N ARG A 17 18.34 -18.05 -15.73
CA ARG A 17 18.14 -17.44 -14.39
C ARG A 17 19.10 -16.31 -14.03
N LYS A 18 20.30 -16.24 -14.63
CA LYS A 18 21.27 -15.15 -14.38
C LYS A 18 21.00 -13.85 -15.17
N GLY A 19 20.02 -13.84 -16.08
CA GLY A 19 19.63 -12.66 -16.87
C GLY A 19 18.26 -12.07 -16.56
N VAL A 20 17.46 -12.70 -15.70
CA VAL A 20 16.05 -12.35 -15.45
C VAL A 20 15.84 -12.05 -13.97
N SER A 21 16.40 -10.94 -13.48
CA SER A 21 16.03 -10.40 -12.15
C SER A 21 16.07 -8.87 -12.06
N LYS A 22 16.14 -8.14 -13.18
CA LYS A 22 16.21 -6.66 -13.15
C LYS A 22 15.32 -5.93 -14.15
N LYS A 23 14.29 -6.56 -14.73
CA LYS A 23 13.52 -5.93 -15.82
C LYS A 23 11.99 -6.08 -15.82
N SER A 24 11.39 -6.35 -14.68
CA SER A 24 9.92 -6.38 -14.56
C SER A 24 9.46 -5.74 -13.25
N ALA A 25 9.67 -4.43 -13.16
CA ALA A 25 8.72 -3.53 -12.53
C ALA A 25 8.67 -2.30 -13.44
N GLU A 26 7.48 -2.02 -13.91
CA GLU A 26 7.18 -1.16 -15.04
C GLU A 26 7.76 0.24 -14.86
N LYS A 27 8.28 0.78 -15.98
CA LYS A 27 8.26 2.21 -16.24
C LYS A 27 6.81 2.69 -16.14
N THR A 28 6.40 3.13 -14.98
CA THR A 28 5.26 4.04 -14.84
C THR A 28 5.61 5.00 -13.72
N GLU A 29 5.65 6.30 -14.06
CA GLU A 29 5.87 7.44 -13.17
C GLU A 29 7.32 7.75 -12.79
N LYS A 30 7.94 8.61 -13.63
CA LYS A 30 9.15 9.36 -13.29
C LYS A 30 8.91 10.16 -12.00
N GLY A 31 9.51 9.77 -10.87
CA GLY A 31 9.75 10.70 -9.75
C GLY A 31 9.63 10.18 -8.32
N ILE A 32 9.14 8.96 -8.07
CA ILE A 32 9.06 8.44 -6.70
C ILE A 32 10.35 7.69 -6.39
N LYS A 33 11.23 8.27 -5.56
CA LYS A 33 12.39 7.55 -5.01
C LYS A 33 11.85 6.36 -4.21
N GLU A 34 12.28 5.13 -4.53
CA GLU A 34 11.93 3.96 -3.74
C GLU A 34 12.36 4.19 -2.28
N ARG A 35 11.39 4.35 -1.38
CA ARG A 35 11.63 4.53 0.05
C ARG A 35 12.01 3.17 0.65
N ALA A 36 13.07 3.15 1.45
CA ALA A 36 13.45 1.93 2.17
C ALA A 36 12.34 1.52 3.13
N PHE A 37 12.05 0.21 3.19
CA PHE A 37 11.13 -0.39 4.14
C PHE A 37 11.79 -1.57 4.87
N LYS A 38 11.27 -1.90 6.05
CA LYS A 38 11.58 -3.14 6.78
C LYS A 38 10.42 -4.11 6.63
N VAL A 39 10.71 -5.38 6.40
CA VAL A 39 9.71 -6.46 6.48
C VAL A 39 9.52 -6.81 7.95
N ILE A 40 8.27 -6.83 8.42
CA ILE A 40 7.95 -7.11 9.81
C ILE A 40 7.67 -8.60 10.01
N GLU A 41 8.39 -9.21 10.95
CA GLU A 41 8.17 -10.59 11.38
C GLU A 41 7.40 -10.65 12.71
N ASP A 42 7.79 -9.86 13.71
CA ASP A 42 7.06 -9.75 14.97
C ASP A 42 5.90 -8.75 14.86
N LYS A 43 4.73 -9.29 14.54
CA LYS A 43 3.48 -8.53 14.37
C LYS A 43 2.99 -7.90 15.68
N GLU A 44 3.22 -8.55 16.83
CA GLU A 44 2.73 -8.04 18.12
C GLU A 44 3.56 -6.86 18.61
N ALA A 45 4.89 -6.95 18.52
CA ALA A 45 5.79 -5.84 18.81
C ALA A 45 5.50 -4.66 17.87
N PHE A 46 5.39 -4.93 16.57
CA PHE A 46 5.11 -3.89 15.58
C PHE A 46 3.79 -3.15 15.82
N PHE A 47 2.75 -3.85 16.26
CA PHE A 47 1.47 -3.20 16.59
C PHE A 47 1.61 -2.22 17.77
N LYS A 48 2.43 -2.53 18.78
CA LYS A 48 2.68 -1.63 19.91
C LYS A 48 3.40 -0.35 19.47
N ASP A 49 4.26 -0.47 18.46
CA ASP A 49 5.04 0.65 17.94
C ASP A 49 4.26 1.56 16.97
N LEU A 50 2.99 1.28 16.68
CA LEU A 50 2.14 2.19 15.89
C LEU A 50 2.04 3.60 16.49
N ASN A 51 2.22 3.74 17.80
CA ASN A 51 2.20 5.03 18.50
C ASN A 51 3.46 5.86 18.24
N THR A 52 4.52 5.27 17.68
CA THR A 52 5.78 5.96 17.35
C THR A 52 5.71 6.70 16.00
N ILE A 53 4.66 6.42 15.22
CA ILE A 53 4.48 7.01 13.89
C ILE A 53 4.35 8.52 14.04
N LYS A 54 5.22 9.25 13.34
CA LYS A 54 5.12 10.71 13.22
C LYS A 54 4.01 11.05 12.21
N PRO A 55 2.87 11.59 12.65
CA PRO A 55 1.75 11.81 11.75
C PRO A 55 2.03 12.95 10.76
N MET A 56 1.51 12.83 9.54
CA MET A 56 1.53 13.89 8.54
C MET A 56 0.49 14.97 8.88
N GLN A 57 0.81 16.25 8.66
CA GLN A 57 -0.20 17.31 8.75
C GLN A 57 -1.33 17.08 7.73
N LEU A 58 -2.57 17.42 8.10
CA LEU A 58 -3.70 17.26 7.19
C LEU A 58 -3.50 18.15 5.95
N PRO A 59 -3.49 17.56 4.73
CA PRO A 59 -3.48 18.33 3.50
C PRO A 59 -4.80 19.09 3.35
N ARG A 60 -4.79 20.16 2.55
CA ARG A 60 -6.01 20.92 2.25
C ARG A 60 -7.08 20.01 1.65
N GLU A 61 -8.32 20.12 2.12
CA GLU A 61 -9.45 19.39 1.54
C GLU A 61 -9.62 19.74 0.06
N VAL A 62 -10.09 18.75 -0.71
CA VAL A 62 -10.34 18.87 -2.14
C VAL A 62 -11.73 18.33 -2.45
N ASP A 63 -12.39 18.92 -3.44
CA ASP A 63 -13.65 18.40 -3.95
C ASP A 63 -13.41 17.23 -4.93
N THR A 64 -14.51 16.65 -5.41
CA THR A 64 -14.46 15.51 -6.34
C THR A 64 -13.80 15.89 -7.67
N ASP A 65 -14.06 17.09 -8.19
CA ASP A 65 -13.54 17.51 -9.50
C ASP A 65 -12.04 17.77 -9.43
N SER A 66 -11.58 18.39 -8.36
CA SER A 66 -10.16 18.55 -8.04
C SER A 66 -9.47 17.19 -7.88
N PHE A 67 -10.14 16.23 -7.22
CA PHE A 67 -9.62 14.88 -7.09
C PHE A 67 -9.45 14.18 -8.45
N LEU A 68 -10.46 14.28 -9.32
CA LEU A 68 -10.43 13.70 -10.66
C LEU A 68 -9.32 14.33 -11.52
N ASN A 69 -9.03 15.62 -11.36
CA ASN A 69 -8.08 16.34 -12.22
C ASN A 69 -6.62 16.33 -11.72
N ALA A 70 -6.36 16.31 -10.42
CA ALA A 70 -4.99 16.53 -9.89
C ALA A 70 -4.20 15.23 -9.62
N PHE A 71 -4.88 14.14 -9.29
CA PHE A 71 -4.25 12.94 -8.75
C PHE A 71 -3.91 11.94 -9.85
N ASN A 72 -2.74 12.07 -10.46
CA ASN A 72 -2.34 11.22 -11.60
C ASN A 72 -1.88 9.81 -11.19
N GLY A 73 -1.45 9.63 -9.93
CA GLY A 73 -1.02 8.32 -9.40
C GLY A 73 -2.17 7.36 -9.03
N VAL A 74 -3.42 7.75 -9.29
CA VAL A 74 -4.60 6.94 -9.02
C VAL A 74 -5.24 6.52 -10.34
N LYS A 75 -5.26 5.22 -10.60
CA LYS A 75 -6.00 4.63 -11.72
C LYS A 75 -7.49 4.54 -11.39
N ASP A 76 -8.35 4.67 -12.40
CA ASP A 76 -9.80 4.44 -12.32
C ASP A 76 -10.54 5.29 -11.25
N LYS A 77 -10.19 6.59 -11.19
CA LYS A 77 -10.71 7.55 -10.20
C LYS A 77 -12.22 7.69 -10.25
N GLU A 78 -12.82 7.62 -11.43
CA GLU A 78 -14.26 7.75 -11.65
C GLU A 78 -15.01 6.60 -10.96
N ASN A 79 -14.55 5.36 -11.13
CA ASN A 79 -15.15 4.21 -10.46
C ASN A 79 -14.90 4.25 -8.95
N PHE A 80 -13.75 4.76 -8.50
CA PHE A 80 -13.51 4.98 -7.08
C PHE A 80 -14.52 5.97 -6.48
N ILE A 81 -14.74 7.12 -7.11
CA ILE A 81 -15.75 8.10 -6.68
C ILE A 81 -17.15 7.48 -6.68
N LYS A 82 -17.51 6.74 -7.73
CA LYS A 82 -18.79 6.02 -7.81
C LYS A 82 -18.95 5.03 -6.66
N HIS A 83 -17.89 4.29 -6.32
CA HIS A 83 -17.88 3.38 -5.18
C HIS A 83 -18.12 4.13 -3.87
N LEU A 84 -17.39 5.22 -3.61
CA LEU A 84 -17.56 6.00 -2.38
C LEU A 84 -18.99 6.57 -2.25
N LYS A 85 -19.57 7.08 -3.36
CA LYS A 85 -20.95 7.60 -3.41
C LYS A 85 -22.01 6.52 -3.13
N SER A 86 -21.74 5.27 -3.48
CA SER A 86 -22.67 4.15 -3.24
C SER A 86 -22.79 3.73 -1.77
N LYS A 87 -21.95 4.25 -0.87
CA LYS A 87 -21.92 3.85 0.54
C LYS A 87 -22.83 4.72 1.41
N PRO A 88 -23.44 4.16 2.48
CA PRO A 88 -24.28 4.93 3.40
C PRO A 88 -23.56 6.12 4.04
N ASP A 89 -22.25 6.01 4.26
CA ASP A 89 -21.37 7.03 4.83
C ASP A 89 -20.62 7.85 3.77
N SER A 90 -21.14 7.92 2.54
CA SER A 90 -20.49 8.55 1.37
C SER A 90 -19.98 9.96 1.63
N LYS A 91 -20.74 10.81 2.34
CA LYS A 91 -20.31 12.18 2.69
C LYS A 91 -18.98 12.18 3.45
N HIS A 92 -18.82 11.29 4.43
CA HIS A 92 -17.59 11.19 5.20
C HIS A 92 -16.45 10.63 4.35
N ARG A 93 -16.72 9.64 3.49
CA ARG A 93 -15.69 9.07 2.61
C ARG A 93 -15.16 10.08 1.59
N LEU A 94 -16.05 10.90 1.02
CA LEU A 94 -15.67 11.95 0.06
C LEU A 94 -14.92 13.11 0.72
N ALA A 95 -15.13 13.37 2.01
CA ALA A 95 -14.39 14.41 2.74
C ALA A 95 -12.88 14.11 2.87
N TYR A 96 -12.47 12.85 2.63
CA TYR A 96 -11.09 12.41 2.79
C TYR A 96 -10.35 12.17 1.46
N LEU A 97 -10.85 12.70 0.34
CA LEU A 97 -10.20 12.53 -0.97
C LEU A 97 -8.76 13.06 -1.00
N ASN A 98 -8.50 14.15 -0.28
CA ASN A 98 -7.17 14.74 -0.09
C ASN A 98 -6.17 13.81 0.62
N LEU A 99 -6.64 12.78 1.33
CA LEU A 99 -5.79 11.84 2.05
C LEU A 99 -5.35 10.64 1.20
N VAL A 100 -6.01 10.38 0.07
CA VAL A 100 -5.81 9.19 -0.75
C VAL A 100 -4.40 9.14 -1.34
N GLU A 101 -3.96 10.18 -2.05
CA GLU A 101 -2.65 10.16 -2.69
C GLU A 101 -1.48 10.22 -1.72
N PRO A 102 -1.47 11.05 -0.66
CA PRO A 102 -0.41 10.97 0.33
C PRO A 102 -0.27 9.56 0.92
N THR A 103 -1.39 8.85 1.11
CA THR A 103 -1.40 7.48 1.63
C THR A 103 -0.84 6.47 0.62
N LEU A 104 -1.09 6.66 -0.68
CA LEU A 104 -0.55 5.78 -1.73
C LEU A 104 0.92 6.07 -2.06
N LYS A 105 1.33 7.34 -2.09
CA LYS A 105 2.70 7.75 -2.42
C LYS A 105 3.68 7.47 -1.30
N GLU A 106 3.28 7.78 -0.07
CA GLU A 106 4.16 7.71 1.10
C GLU A 106 3.44 7.03 2.27
N PRO A 107 3.04 5.74 2.13
CA PRO A 107 2.45 5.01 3.24
C PRO A 107 3.44 4.90 4.41
N ASP A 108 2.90 4.81 5.63
CA ASP A 108 3.69 4.39 6.79
C ASP A 108 3.77 2.86 6.86
N ILE A 109 2.71 2.18 6.41
CA ILE A 109 2.59 0.73 6.41
C ILE A 109 1.92 0.28 5.12
N THR A 110 2.42 -0.80 4.53
CA THR A 110 1.72 -1.57 3.50
C THR A 110 1.50 -2.99 3.97
N LEU A 111 0.24 -3.39 4.03
CA LEU A 111 -0.17 -4.76 4.30
C LEU A 111 -0.48 -5.44 2.98
N ILE A 112 0.16 -6.58 2.72
CA ILE A 112 0.03 -7.32 1.47
C ILE A 112 -0.63 -8.66 1.79
N PHE A 113 -1.69 -8.97 1.05
CA PHE A 113 -2.46 -10.20 1.18
C PHE A 113 -2.33 -11.03 -0.09
N LYS A 114 -2.13 -12.32 0.10
CA LYS A 114 -1.91 -13.29 -0.96
C LYS A 114 -3.02 -14.32 -0.99
N ASP A 115 -3.37 -14.75 -2.19
CA ASP A 115 -4.16 -15.94 -2.43
C ASP A 115 -3.38 -16.87 -3.36
N GLN A 116 -3.23 -18.13 -2.96
CA GLN A 116 -2.41 -19.12 -3.67
C GLN A 116 -0.99 -18.61 -4.03
N GLY A 117 -0.40 -17.80 -3.16
CA GLY A 117 0.94 -17.21 -3.32
C GLY A 117 1.01 -15.98 -4.21
N LYS A 118 -0.11 -15.53 -4.82
CA LYS A 118 -0.18 -14.31 -5.63
C LYS A 118 -0.72 -13.14 -4.80
N GLU A 119 -0.13 -11.96 -4.95
CA GLU A 119 -0.67 -10.75 -4.34
C GLU A 119 -2.03 -10.42 -4.94
N VAL A 120 -3.05 -10.34 -4.10
CA VAL A 120 -4.43 -10.05 -4.53
C VAL A 120 -4.93 -8.72 -3.97
N LYS A 121 -4.44 -8.32 -2.79
CA LYS A 121 -4.89 -7.11 -2.12
C LYS A 121 -3.75 -6.42 -1.40
N LYS A 122 -3.72 -5.09 -1.47
CA LYS A 122 -2.84 -4.23 -0.70
C LYS A 122 -3.66 -3.24 0.11
N GLU A 123 -3.23 -3.02 1.34
CA GLU A 123 -3.78 -2.01 2.24
C GLU A 123 -2.66 -1.04 2.61
N TYR A 124 -2.82 0.21 2.21
CA TYR A 124 -1.88 1.30 2.49
C TYR A 124 -2.41 2.09 3.66
N ILE A 125 -1.58 2.29 4.67
CA ILE A 125 -1.95 2.97 5.91
C ILE A 125 -1.02 4.14 6.11
N LYS A 126 -1.61 5.30 6.40
CA LYS A 126 -0.87 6.52 6.75
C LYS A 126 -1.49 7.20 7.96
N ALA A 127 -0.65 7.71 8.86
CA ALA A 127 -1.05 8.50 10.00
C ALA A 127 -1.12 9.98 9.63
N PHE A 128 -2.19 10.64 10.06
CA PHE A 128 -2.42 12.07 9.91
C PHE A 128 -2.69 12.72 11.27
N GLN A 129 -2.24 13.95 11.42
CA GLN A 129 -2.43 14.77 12.61
C GLN A 129 -3.82 15.39 12.53
N GLY A 130 -4.72 14.96 13.42
CA GLY A 130 -6.01 15.58 13.62
C GLY A 130 -5.95 16.79 14.52
N ASP A 131 -6.93 16.90 15.42
CA ASP A 131 -6.87 17.82 16.58
C ASP A 131 -5.54 17.64 17.34
N PRO A 132 -5.08 18.62 18.14
CA PRO A 132 -3.70 18.70 18.66
C PRO A 132 -3.16 17.47 19.38
N LYS A 133 -4.02 16.54 19.82
CA LYS A 133 -3.64 15.29 20.51
C LYS A 133 -4.11 14.02 19.81
N THR A 134 -4.73 14.11 18.64
CA THR A 134 -5.36 12.95 17.99
C THR A 134 -4.65 12.56 16.71
N ILE A 135 -4.20 11.31 16.65
CA ILE A 135 -3.70 10.69 15.43
C ILE A 135 -4.84 9.95 14.75
N TYR A 136 -5.00 10.16 13.45
CA TYR A 136 -5.94 9.43 12.62
C TYR A 136 -5.17 8.57 11.63
N TYR A 137 -5.62 7.34 11.47
CA TYR A 137 -5.08 6.48 10.43
C TYR A 137 -6.04 6.48 9.25
N PHE A 138 -5.52 6.73 8.06
CA PHE A 138 -6.24 6.58 6.82
C PHE A 138 -5.81 5.29 6.15
N LEU A 139 -6.79 4.49 5.74
CA LEU A 139 -6.62 3.22 5.05
C LEU A 139 -7.09 3.38 3.62
N VAL A 140 -6.21 3.01 2.68
CA VAL A 140 -6.55 2.86 1.27
C VAL A 140 -6.36 1.41 0.85
N THR A 141 -7.42 0.79 0.32
CA THR A 141 -7.35 -0.59 -0.19
C THR A 141 -7.25 -0.60 -1.71
N GLN A 142 -6.27 -1.34 -2.23
CA GLN A 142 -6.17 -1.71 -3.64
C GLN A 142 -6.38 -3.20 -3.84
N ASP A 143 -7.16 -3.54 -4.86
CA ASP A 143 -7.33 -4.90 -5.37
C ASP A 143 -6.67 -5.00 -6.75
N ASN A 144 -5.90 -6.07 -6.95
CA ASN A 144 -5.09 -6.31 -8.16
C ASN A 144 -4.31 -5.07 -8.63
N ASP A 145 -3.52 -4.46 -7.73
CA ASP A 145 -2.58 -3.33 -7.97
C ASP A 145 -3.13 -2.02 -8.58
N SER A 146 -4.42 -1.94 -8.95
CA SER A 146 -4.95 -0.73 -9.60
C SER A 146 -6.33 -0.29 -9.13
N LYS A 147 -7.16 -1.19 -8.59
CA LYS A 147 -8.54 -0.85 -8.26
C LYS A 147 -8.63 -0.36 -6.82
N LEU A 148 -8.85 0.94 -6.62
CA LEU A 148 -9.17 1.48 -5.30
C LEU A 148 -10.55 1.01 -4.85
N ILE A 149 -10.60 0.32 -3.70
CA ILE A 149 -11.85 -0.14 -3.10
C ILE A 149 -12.28 0.82 -2.00
N THR A 150 -11.37 1.29 -1.16
CA THR A 150 -11.75 2.08 0.01
C THR A 150 -10.76 3.20 0.31
N GLY A 151 -11.27 4.29 0.90
CA GLY A 151 -10.51 5.36 1.54
C GLY A 151 -11.27 5.76 2.80
N LEU A 152 -10.78 5.34 3.97
CA LEU A 152 -11.47 5.58 5.23
C LEU A 152 -10.52 5.85 6.40
N LYS A 153 -11.01 6.67 7.33
CA LYS A 153 -10.42 6.79 8.66
C LYS A 153 -10.71 5.54 9.48
N VAL A 154 -9.68 4.95 10.09
CA VAL A 154 -9.77 3.72 10.86
C VAL A 154 -9.22 3.88 12.27
N LYS A 155 -9.74 3.05 13.19
CA LYS A 155 -9.20 2.92 14.55
C LYS A 155 -8.01 1.94 14.56
N PRO A 156 -7.07 2.04 15.53
CA PRO A 156 -5.95 1.11 15.64
C PRO A 156 -6.34 -0.38 15.64
N ILE A 157 -7.50 -0.72 16.22
CA ILE A 157 -7.98 -2.11 16.24
C ILE A 157 -8.20 -2.70 14.83
N TYR A 158 -8.60 -1.88 13.85
CA TYR A 158 -8.73 -2.33 12.46
C TYR A 158 -7.36 -2.56 11.83
N ILE A 159 -6.38 -1.72 12.15
CA ILE A 159 -5.00 -1.90 11.69
C ILE A 159 -4.42 -3.17 12.29
N LYS A 160 -4.67 -3.45 13.59
CA LYS A 160 -4.28 -4.71 14.23
C LYS A 160 -4.82 -5.91 13.46
N ALA A 161 -6.12 -5.90 13.18
CA ALA A 161 -6.76 -6.99 12.44
C ALA A 161 -6.17 -7.16 11.03
N GLY A 162 -5.76 -6.07 10.38
CA GLY A 162 -5.02 -6.09 9.12
C GLY A 162 -3.63 -6.72 9.28
N ILE A 163 -2.83 -6.24 10.23
CA ILE A 163 -1.49 -6.75 10.57
C ILE A 163 -1.53 -8.25 10.85
N ASP A 164 -2.45 -8.69 11.72
CA ASP A 164 -2.59 -10.10 12.11
C ASP A 164 -2.81 -11.00 10.88
N LYS A 165 -3.59 -10.53 9.89
CA LYS A 165 -3.97 -11.28 8.68
C LYS A 165 -3.03 -11.11 7.49
N ALA A 166 -2.20 -10.07 7.45
CA ALA A 166 -1.34 -9.78 6.31
C ALA A 166 -0.29 -10.88 6.11
N ASP A 167 -0.04 -11.29 4.87
CA ASP A 167 1.02 -12.24 4.54
C ASP A 167 2.39 -11.57 4.59
N ILE A 168 2.46 -10.31 4.16
CA ILE A 168 3.67 -9.48 4.23
C ILE A 168 3.29 -8.09 4.75
N ILE A 169 4.16 -7.54 5.59
CA ILE A 169 4.03 -6.19 6.12
C ILE A 169 5.30 -5.43 5.78
N HIS A 170 5.17 -4.38 4.98
CA HIS A 170 6.23 -3.40 4.76
C HIS A 170 6.00 -2.23 5.71
N SER A 171 6.97 -1.97 6.58
CA SER A 171 7.00 -0.80 7.46
C SER A 171 7.99 0.22 6.92
N PHE A 172 7.51 1.45 6.74
CA PHE A 172 8.34 2.60 6.39
C PHE A 172 8.65 3.48 7.62
N ILE A 173 8.17 3.06 8.78
CA ILE A 173 8.37 3.75 10.05
C ILE A 173 9.83 3.56 10.45
N PRO A 174 10.59 4.65 10.72
CA PRO A 174 11.94 4.53 11.25
C PRO A 174 11.91 3.68 12.52
N GLN A 175 12.63 2.56 12.50
CA GLN A 175 12.84 1.76 13.69
C GLN A 175 14.22 2.13 14.23
N ASP A 176 14.30 2.52 15.50
CA ASP A 176 15.59 2.66 16.17
C ASP A 176 16.35 1.32 16.00
N SER A 177 17.58 1.41 15.48
CA SER A 177 18.39 0.25 15.10
C SER A 177 19.29 -0.19 16.23
#